data_AF-A0A1N6GKZ2-F1
#
_entry.id   AF-A0A1N6GKZ2-F1
#
_cell.length_a   1.000
_cell.length_b   1.000
_cell.length_c   1.000
_cell.angle_alpha   90.00
_cell.angle_beta   90.00
_cell.angle_gamma   90.00
#
_symmetry.space_group_name_H-M   'P 1'
#
loop_
_entity.id
_entity.type
_entity.pdbx_description
1 polymer ?
#
loop_
_entity_poly.entity_id
_entity_poly.type
_entity_poly.pdbx_seq_one_letter_code
_entity_poly.pdbx_strand_id
1 'polypeptide(L)' 'MSEAQTQDYNEQIKALEAQITGDMFADMEIRDQIHNLKMKRDGIKPEGSDFECVGCGS' A
#
# COMPACT_ATOMS: atom_id res chain seq x y z
N MET A 1 10.93 9.53 7.97
CA MET A 1 11.23 8.53 6.93
C MET A 1 12.47 9.00 6.18
N SER A 2 13.39 8.09 5.86
CA SER A 2 14.66 8.43 5.19
C SER A 2 14.43 8.60 3.69
N GLU A 3 15.09 9.56 3.03
CA GLU A 3 14.94 9.81 1.58
C GLU A 3 15.18 8.54 0.74
N ALA A 4 16.08 7.67 1.18
CA ALA A 4 16.38 6.38 0.55
C ALA A 4 15.19 5.40 0.57
N GLN A 5 14.36 5.40 1.62
CA GLN A 5 13.23 4.47 1.73
C GLN A 5 12.08 4.87 0.80
N THR A 6 11.85 6.18 0.63
CA THR A 6 10.86 6.71 -0.31
C THR A 6 11.26 6.38 -1.76
N GLN A 7 12.56 6.43 -2.08
CA GLN A 7 13.07 6.03 -3.40
C GLN A 7 12.86 4.54 -3.66
N ASP A 8 13.23 3.69 -2.71
CA ASP A 8 13.03 2.23 -2.80
C ASP A 8 11.56 1.86 -3.05
N TYR A 9 10.62 2.49 -2.32
CA TYR A 9 9.20 2.27 -2.58
C TYR A 9 8.75 2.74 -3.96
N ASN A 10 9.28 3.86 -4.46
CA ASN A 10 8.94 4.35 -5.80
C ASN A 10 9.46 3.42 -6.91
N GLU A 11 10.63 2.81 -6.73
CA GLU A 11 11.18 1.83 -7.67
C GLU A 11 10.33 0.55 -7.71
N GLN A 12 9.96 0.04 -6.54
CA GLN A 12 9.06 -1.12 -6.43
C GLN A 12 7.68 -0.85 -7.04
N ILE A 13 7.09 0.32 -6.78
CA ILE A 13 5.83 0.74 -7.39
C ILE A 13 5.95 0.75 -8.92
N LYS A 14 7.03 1.33 -9.47
CA LYS A 14 7.23 1.34 -10.93
C LYS A 14 7.40 -0.05 -11.52
N ALA A 15 8.11 -0.94 -10.84
CA ALA A 15 8.30 -2.32 -11.28
C ALA A 15 6.97 -3.10 -11.29
N LEU A 16 6.09 -2.84 -10.34
CA LEU A 16 4.75 -3.41 -10.28
C LEU A 16 3.83 -2.78 -11.33
N GLU A 17 3.88 -1.46 -11.52
CA GLU A 17 3.10 -0.76 -12.55
C GLU A 17 3.45 -1.24 -13.97
N ALA A 18 4.71 -1.63 -14.22
CA ALA A 18 5.13 -2.24 -15.49
C ALA A 18 4.58 -3.66 -15.73
N GLN A 19 4.12 -4.34 -14.66
CA GLN A 19 3.50 -5.68 -14.75
C GLN A 19 1.99 -5.60 -14.96
N ILE A 20 1.38 -4.41 -14.88
CA ILE A 20 -0.03 -4.19 -15.14
C ILE A 20 -0.30 -4.51 -16.61
N THR A 21 -1.10 -5.54 -16.84
CA THR A 21 -1.43 -6.07 -18.16
C THR A 21 -2.72 -5.45 -18.73
N GLY A 22 -3.53 -4.81 -17.87
CA GLY A 22 -4.85 -4.31 -18.19
C GLY A 22 -5.97 -5.34 -17.95
N ASP A 23 -5.63 -6.58 -17.61
CA ASP A 23 -6.58 -7.57 -17.13
C ASP A 23 -6.88 -7.31 -15.66
N MET A 24 -8.11 -6.88 -15.37
CA MET A 24 -8.55 -6.51 -14.02
C MET A 24 -8.32 -7.61 -12.97
N PHE A 25 -8.41 -8.89 -13.34
CA PHE A 25 -8.22 -10.00 -12.40
C PHE A 25 -6.74 -10.27 -12.15
N ALA A 26 -5.91 -10.25 -13.20
CA ALA A 26 -4.47 -10.44 -13.05
C ALA A 26 -3.80 -9.24 -12.37
N ASP A 27 -4.33 -8.03 -12.63
CA ASP A 27 -3.82 -6.79 -12.07
C ASP A 27 -4.29 -6.55 -10.62
N MET A 28 -5.27 -7.31 -10.11
CA MET A 28 -5.85 -7.09 -8.77
C MET A 28 -4.78 -7.19 -7.67
N GLU A 29 -3.96 -8.24 -7.73
CA GLU A 29 -2.88 -8.47 -6.76
C GLU A 29 -1.79 -7.41 -6.89
N ILE A 30 -1.40 -7.06 -8.11
CA ILE A 30 -0.39 -6.04 -8.41
C ILE A 30 -0.84 -4.67 -7.89
N ARG A 31 -2.11 -4.31 -8.12
CA ARG A 31 -2.70 -3.04 -7.66
C ARG A 31 -2.77 -2.96 -6.14
N ASP A 32 -3.10 -4.06 -5.47
CA ASP A 32 -3.11 -4.12 -4.00
C ASP A 32 -1.69 -3.93 -3.42
N GLN A 33 -0.69 -4.58 -4.01
CA GLN A 33 0.71 -4.38 -3.63
C GLN A 33 1.17 -2.93 -3.84
N ILE A 34 0.84 -2.32 -4.97
CA ILE A 34 1.13 -0.91 -5.25
C ILE A 34 0.47 0.00 -4.21
N HIS A 35 -0.79 -0.25 -3.87
CA HIS A 35 -1.53 0.54 -2.89
C HIS A 35 -0.86 0.47 -1.50
N ASN A 36 -0.50 -0.73 -1.05
CA ASN A 36 0.22 -0.95 0.21
C ASN A 36 1.58 -0.25 0.23
N LEU A 37 2.34 -0.27 -0.86
CA LEU A 37 3.61 0.44 -0.97
C LEU A 37 3.42 1.95 -0.95
N LYS A 38 2.40 2.48 -1.63
CA LYS A 38 2.04 3.91 -1.60
C LYS A 38 1.68 4.34 -0.17
N MET A 39 0.91 3.54 0.57
CA MET A 39 0.61 3.77 1.98
C MET A 39 1.87 3.83 2.86
N LYS A 40 2.79 2.86 2.71
CA LYS A 40 4.06 2.84 3.45
C LYS A 40 4.96 4.02 3.12
N ARG A 41 4.98 4.45 1.85
CA ARG A 41 5.74 5.60 1.36
C ARG A 41 5.21 6.91 1.93
N ASP A 42 3.90 7.09 1.88
CA ASP A 42 3.23 8.32 2.29
C ASP A 42 2.96 8.35 3.80
N GLY A 43 3.21 7.25 4.51
CA GLY A 43 2.97 7.11 5.94
C GLY A 43 1.48 7.11 6.29
N ILE A 44 0.60 6.84 5.32
CA ILE A 44 -0.85 6.88 5.48
C ILE A 44 -1.30 5.51 6.00
N LYS A 45 -1.97 5.50 7.14
CA LYS A 45 -2.56 4.29 7.73
C LYS A 45 -3.86 3.95 6.96
N PRO A 46 -4.22 2.67 6.76
CA PRO A 46 -5.45 2.32 6.06
C PRO A 46 -6.67 3.00 6.69
N GLU A 47 -7.40 3.79 5.90
CA GLU A 47 -8.69 4.36 6.28
C GLU A 47 -9.64 3.20 6.57
N GLY A 48 -9.92 2.95 7.85
CA GLY A 48 -10.68 1.79 8.32
C GLY A 48 -9.98 0.96 9.40
N SER A 49 -8.78 1.32 9.85
CA SER A 49 -8.24 0.80 11.13
C SER A 49 -8.83 1.51 12.36
N ASP A 50 -10.12 1.85 12.34
CA ASP A 50 -10.92 1.94 13.56
C ASP A 50 -11.28 0.52 13.98
N PHE A 51 -10.28 -0.27 14.38
CA PHE A 51 -10.54 -1.24 15.42
C PHE A 51 -10.69 -0.43 16.70
N GLU A 52 -11.84 0.21 16.87
CA GLU A 52 -12.34 0.50 18.20
C GLU A 52 -12.38 -0.85 18.90
N CYS A 53 -11.37 -1.11 19.73
CA CYS A 53 -11.53 -2.03 20.84
C CYS A 53 -12.61 -1.41 21.74
N VAL A 54 -13.88 -1.60 21.38
CA VAL A 54 -15.04 -1.42 22.24
C VAL A 54 -14.99 -2.56 23.27
N GLY A 55 -14.00 -2.45 24.15
CA GLY A 55 -13.62 -3.49 25.10
C GLY A 55 -12.82 -2.96 26.28
N CYS A 56 -12.68 -1.63 26.42
CA CYS A 56 -12.43 -1.01 27.73
C CYS A 56 -13.79 -0.62 28.35
N GLY A 57 -14.67 -1.62 28.48
CA GLY A 57 -15.79 -1.55 29.39
C GLY A 57 -15.34 -2.16 30.71
N SER A 58 -14.82 -1.29 31.59
CA SER A 58 -14.83 -1.37 33.07
C SER A 58 -14.88 -2.76 33.73
#